data_AF-A0A194XB51-F1
#
_entry.id   AF-A0A194XB51-F1
#
_cell.length_a   1.000
_cell.length_b   1.000
_cell.length_c   1.000
_cell.angle_alpha   90.00
_cell.angle_beta   90.00
_cell.angle_gamma   90.00
#
_symmetry.space_group_name_H-M   'P 1'
#
loop_
_entity.id
_entity.type
_entity.pdbx_description
1 polymer ?
#
loop_
_entity_poly.entity_id
_entity_poly.type
_entity_poly.pdbx_seq_one_letter_code
_entity_poly.pdbx_strand_id
1 'polypeptide(L)'
;NTASAYVIPRMVPRNPCALGDWLTNDLRDFSHLFDRSKFKANMAIVCPQMKIYDDINDLEGQDWALTSTELSPKSLDSEVHHDYTTAHASLWRSLFDNFLISSNVVFSPAQPALLEIHDAFLEWPIQADTPAIVATFGRMYQAPSPIRQIAVKVLTQLKTQHSLNISLSRGAIFSDSSVSYFACHLRTEGDAMGNFGSYDLQAGTYLQIASTRGYKIMYVTSGDIGEVERIRAQALTDHGITVVTKYDLLKGEDREALRQLSWDQQAMIDLEVLLRAGYFAGVAASSFSYNAAVKRHTIFMSKD
;
A
#
# COMPACT_ATOMS: atom_id res chain seq x y z
N ASN A 1 -2.94 -24.18 24.65
CA ASN A 1 -2.63 -22.75 24.51
C ASN A 1 -1.23 -22.57 23.97
N THR A 2 -1.07 -22.57 22.65
CA THR A 2 0.16 -22.16 21.98
C THR A 2 0.10 -20.64 21.82
N ALA A 3 0.71 -19.90 22.74
CA ALA A 3 0.82 -18.45 22.61
C ALA A 3 1.96 -18.15 21.65
N SER A 4 1.64 -17.79 20.40
CA SER A 4 2.59 -17.16 19.48
C SER A 4 2.81 -15.71 19.90
N ALA A 5 4.02 -15.19 19.64
CA ALA A 5 4.35 -13.78 19.80
C ALA A 5 4.71 -13.17 18.45
N TYR A 6 4.64 -11.85 18.36
CA TYR A 6 4.98 -11.09 17.16
C TYR A 6 5.90 -9.93 17.51
N VAL A 7 7.00 -9.81 16.77
CA VAL A 7 7.89 -8.65 16.82
C VAL A 7 7.46 -7.71 15.71
N ILE A 8 7.16 -6.46 16.03
CA ILE A 8 6.78 -5.46 15.02
C ILE A 8 7.95 -5.28 14.05
N PRO A 9 7.72 -5.40 12.72
CA PRO A 9 8.79 -5.38 11.75
C PRO A 9 9.33 -3.96 11.56
N ARG A 10 10.61 -3.89 11.20
CA ARG A 10 11.22 -2.70 10.62
C ARG A 10 11.01 -2.72 9.11
N MET A 11 11.22 -1.57 8.48
CA MET A 11 11.02 -1.42 7.04
C MET A 11 12.15 -0.70 6.36
N VAL A 12 12.35 -1.01 5.08
CA VAL A 12 13.32 -0.33 4.22
C VAL A 12 12.54 0.62 3.31
N PRO A 13 12.72 1.95 3.42
CA PRO A 13 12.13 2.90 2.50
C PRO A 13 12.87 2.83 1.15
N ARG A 14 12.18 3.29 0.10
CA ARG A 14 12.79 3.46 -1.23
C ARG A 14 13.95 4.44 -1.16
N ASN A 15 15.05 4.10 -1.86
CA ASN A 15 16.16 5.02 -2.03
C ASN A 15 15.73 6.22 -2.90
N PRO A 16 15.73 7.45 -2.37
CA PRO A 16 15.26 8.62 -3.09
C PRO A 16 16.18 9.01 -4.26
N CYS A 17 17.45 8.58 -4.24
CA CYS A 17 18.43 8.87 -5.28
C CYS A 17 18.43 7.80 -6.39
N ALA A 18 17.89 6.61 -6.11
CA ALA A 18 17.85 5.49 -7.03
C ALA A 18 16.64 4.60 -6.71
N LEU A 19 15.47 4.91 -7.28
CA LEU A 19 14.22 4.20 -6.95
C LEU A 19 14.26 2.68 -7.21
N GLY A 20 15.14 2.21 -8.08
CA GLY A 20 15.38 0.79 -8.33
C GLY A 20 16.20 0.08 -7.25
N ASP A 21 16.82 0.84 -6.33
CA ASP A 21 17.56 0.34 -5.17
C ASP A 21 16.64 0.36 -3.93
N TRP A 22 15.96 -0.75 -3.70
CA TRP A 22 14.96 -0.90 -2.63
C TRP A 22 15.39 -1.87 -1.53
N LEU A 23 16.59 -2.45 -1.62
CA LEU A 23 17.23 -3.31 -0.61
C LEU A 23 18.37 -2.58 0.09
N THR A 24 18.05 -1.41 0.68
CA THR A 24 19.04 -0.63 1.43
C THR A 24 19.12 -1.07 2.90
N ASN A 25 20.19 -0.68 3.59
CA ASN A 25 20.34 -0.88 5.03
C ASN A 25 19.66 0.21 5.87
N ASP A 26 18.87 1.11 5.25
CA ASP A 26 18.15 2.18 5.96
C ASP A 26 16.89 1.64 6.66
N LEU A 27 17.07 0.92 7.76
CA LEU A 27 15.95 0.38 8.52
C LEU A 27 15.21 1.50 9.27
N ARG A 28 13.91 1.59 9.03
CA ARG A 28 12.98 2.51 9.69
C ARG A 28 12.00 1.75 10.56
N ASP A 29 11.54 2.43 11.62
CA ASP A 29 10.46 1.94 12.48
C ASP A 29 9.16 1.78 11.67
N PHE A 30 8.33 0.81 12.07
CA PHE A 30 7.00 0.57 11.52
C PHE A 30 6.14 1.84 11.39
N SER A 31 6.32 2.79 12.31
CA SER A 31 5.62 4.08 12.34
C SER A 31 5.94 4.99 11.16
N HIS A 32 6.97 4.68 10.36
CA HIS A 32 7.32 5.44 9.17
C HIS A 32 6.19 5.43 8.14
N LEU A 33 5.57 4.26 7.89
CA LEU A 33 4.43 4.11 6.98
C LEU A 33 3.12 3.64 7.64
N PHE A 34 3.13 3.21 8.91
CA PHE A 34 1.95 2.62 9.54
C PHE A 34 1.60 3.23 10.89
N ASP A 35 0.32 3.25 11.24
CA ASP A 35 -0.14 3.68 12.57
C ASP A 35 0.11 2.56 13.60
N ARG A 36 1.32 2.54 14.18
CA ARG A 36 1.78 1.52 15.15
C ARG A 36 0.86 1.42 16.36
N SER A 37 0.45 2.56 16.91
CA SER A 37 -0.44 2.61 18.07
C SER A 37 -1.80 2.00 17.75
N LYS A 38 -2.37 2.30 16.58
CA LYS A 38 -3.63 1.69 16.14
C LYS A 38 -3.48 0.19 15.88
N PHE A 39 -2.37 -0.23 15.27
CA PHE A 39 -2.07 -1.65 15.08
C PHE A 39 -2.08 -2.41 16.41
N LYS A 40 -1.30 -1.96 17.40
CA LYS A 40 -1.24 -2.58 18.74
C LYS A 40 -2.61 -2.59 19.43
N ALA A 41 -3.35 -1.48 19.37
CA ALA A 41 -4.68 -1.39 19.95
C ALA A 41 -5.65 -2.40 19.32
N ASN A 42 -5.61 -2.57 18.00
CA ASN A 42 -6.44 -3.57 17.33
C ASN A 42 -6.02 -4.99 17.71
N MET A 43 -4.71 -5.30 17.72
CA MET A 43 -4.18 -6.61 18.11
C MET A 43 -4.56 -7.00 19.54
N ALA A 44 -4.51 -6.05 20.48
CA ALA A 44 -4.91 -6.29 21.87
C ALA A 44 -6.40 -6.65 22.01
N ILE A 45 -7.25 -6.20 21.08
CA ILE A 45 -8.69 -6.52 21.06
C ILE A 45 -8.92 -7.89 20.42
N VAL A 46 -8.33 -8.14 19.24
CA VAL A 46 -8.64 -9.34 18.44
C VAL A 46 -7.84 -10.57 18.85
N CYS A 47 -6.62 -10.38 19.36
CA CYS A 47 -5.67 -11.42 19.74
C CYS A 47 -5.04 -11.11 21.12
N PRO A 48 -5.82 -10.96 22.20
CA PRO A 48 -5.32 -10.51 23.51
C PRO A 48 -4.25 -11.41 24.14
N GLN A 49 -4.18 -12.68 23.71
CA GLN A 49 -3.20 -13.66 24.19
C GLN A 49 -1.86 -13.59 23.44
N MET A 50 -1.80 -12.87 22.31
CA MET A 50 -0.59 -12.72 21.51
C MET A 50 0.28 -11.62 22.11
N LYS A 51 1.50 -11.96 22.51
CA LYS A 51 2.46 -10.95 22.97
C LYS A 51 3.03 -10.20 21.76
N ILE A 52 2.93 -8.88 21.79
CA ILE A 52 3.49 -8.00 20.76
C ILE A 52 4.70 -7.28 21.33
N TYR A 53 5.87 -7.47 20.71
CA TYR A 53 7.11 -6.76 21.01
C TYR A 53 7.26 -5.58 20.05
N ASP A 54 7.73 -4.45 20.55
CA ASP A 54 7.90 -3.23 19.75
C ASP A 54 9.15 -3.32 18.87
N ASP A 55 10.18 -4.01 19.33
CA ASP A 55 11.44 -4.21 18.61
C ASP A 55 12.07 -5.56 18.96
N ILE A 56 12.99 -6.04 18.12
CA ILE A 56 13.74 -7.28 18.37
C ILE A 56 14.58 -7.18 19.65
N ASN A 57 15.03 -5.97 20.00
CA ASN A 57 15.81 -5.71 21.21
C ASN A 57 14.98 -5.93 22.49
N ASP A 58 13.65 -5.97 22.41
CA ASP A 58 12.81 -6.35 23.57
C ASP A 58 13.00 -7.83 23.97
N LEU A 59 13.70 -8.61 23.14
CA LEU A 59 14.08 -10.00 23.41
C LEU A 59 15.50 -10.11 24.01
N GLU A 60 16.22 -9.01 24.23
CA GLU A 60 17.56 -9.05 24.81
C GLU A 60 17.56 -9.77 26.17
N GLY A 61 18.60 -10.59 26.39
CA GLY A 61 18.73 -11.42 27.59
C GLY A 61 17.86 -12.69 27.60
N GLN A 62 17.15 -12.99 26.51
CA GLN A 62 16.47 -14.26 26.32
C GLN A 62 17.37 -15.23 25.54
N ASP A 63 17.84 -16.31 26.20
CA ASP A 63 18.73 -17.29 25.56
C ASP A 63 18.13 -17.89 24.28
N TRP A 64 16.82 -18.11 24.25
CA TRP A 64 16.09 -18.65 23.09
C TRP A 64 16.00 -17.68 21.91
N ALA A 65 16.24 -16.39 22.13
CA ALA A 65 16.22 -15.36 21.08
C ALA A 65 17.62 -15.08 20.49
N LEU A 66 18.68 -15.72 21.01
CA LEU A 66 20.05 -15.55 20.52
C LEU A 66 20.25 -16.09 19.10
N THR A 67 19.38 -17.00 18.66
CA THR A 67 19.41 -17.61 17.32
C THR A 67 18.04 -17.48 16.67
N SER A 68 17.98 -16.92 15.47
CA SER A 68 16.79 -16.93 14.62
C SER A 68 16.90 -18.03 13.56
N THR A 69 15.76 -18.56 13.13
CA THR A 69 15.67 -19.38 11.90
C THR A 69 15.04 -18.52 10.81
N GLU A 70 15.78 -18.32 9.72
CA GLU A 70 15.28 -17.58 8.56
C GLU A 70 14.22 -18.38 7.80
N LEU A 71 13.12 -17.72 7.47
CA LEU A 71 12.04 -18.24 6.66
C LEU A 71 11.81 -17.31 5.47
N SER A 72 12.00 -17.83 4.25
CA SER A 72 11.48 -17.19 3.04
C SER A 72 10.18 -17.90 2.62
N PRO A 73 9.01 -17.27 2.73
CA PRO A 73 7.74 -17.91 2.37
C PRO A 73 7.72 -18.47 0.95
N LYS A 74 8.37 -17.79 -0.01
CA LYS A 74 8.46 -18.21 -1.42
C LYS A 74 9.34 -19.44 -1.63
N SER A 75 10.24 -19.77 -0.70
CA SER A 75 11.10 -20.97 -0.82
C SER A 75 10.44 -22.23 -0.27
N LEU A 76 9.30 -22.11 0.39
CA LEU A 76 8.57 -23.24 0.94
C LEU A 76 7.89 -24.10 -0.11
N ASP A 77 7.48 -23.49 -1.22
CA ASP A 77 6.79 -24.15 -2.32
C ASP A 77 7.78 -24.36 -3.48
N SER A 78 7.97 -25.61 -3.91
CA SER A 78 8.86 -25.94 -5.03
C SER A 78 8.25 -25.56 -6.39
N GLU A 79 6.94 -25.32 -6.43
CA GLU A 79 6.31 -24.79 -7.63
C GLU A 79 6.66 -23.31 -7.78
N VAL A 80 7.41 -22.98 -8.83
CA VAL A 80 7.81 -21.60 -9.11
C VAL A 80 6.58 -20.79 -9.51
N HIS A 81 6.08 -19.99 -8.58
CA HIS A 81 5.03 -19.00 -8.85
C HIS A 81 5.66 -17.62 -8.87
N HIS A 82 5.75 -17.01 -10.05
CA HIS A 82 6.35 -15.68 -10.21
C HIS A 82 5.61 -14.58 -9.42
N ASP A 83 4.32 -14.80 -9.12
CA ASP A 83 3.40 -13.78 -8.61
C ASP A 83 2.75 -14.10 -7.25
N TYR A 84 3.04 -15.25 -6.62
CA TYR A 84 2.40 -15.67 -5.37
C TYR A 84 3.36 -16.35 -4.39
N THR A 85 3.12 -16.17 -3.09
CA THR A 85 3.86 -16.88 -2.02
C THR A 85 3.62 -18.39 -2.03
N THR A 86 2.43 -18.81 -2.46
CA THR A 86 2.08 -20.20 -2.77
C THR A 86 0.87 -20.17 -3.69
N ALA A 87 0.78 -21.09 -4.65
CA ALA A 87 -0.42 -21.21 -5.49
C ALA A 87 -1.65 -21.70 -4.71
N HIS A 88 -1.43 -22.34 -3.56
CA HIS A 88 -2.48 -22.94 -2.78
C HIS A 88 -2.30 -22.60 -1.29
N ALA A 89 -3.00 -21.56 -0.81
CA ALA A 89 -2.98 -21.17 0.59
C ALA A 89 -3.26 -22.34 1.57
N SER A 90 -4.01 -23.35 1.14
CA SER A 90 -4.26 -24.57 1.91
C SER A 90 -3.00 -25.40 2.21
N LEU A 91 -1.97 -25.32 1.37
CA LEU A 91 -0.69 -26.02 1.56
C LEU A 91 0.22 -25.32 2.55
N TRP A 92 0.01 -24.03 2.81
CA TRP A 92 0.88 -23.21 3.66
C TRP A 92 1.20 -23.88 5.00
N ARG A 93 0.19 -24.43 5.69
CA ARG A 93 0.40 -25.08 6.99
C ARG A 93 1.34 -26.28 6.88
N SER A 94 1.09 -27.19 5.93
CA SER A 94 1.93 -28.37 5.74
C SER A 94 3.36 -28.01 5.31
N LEU A 95 3.52 -27.01 4.44
CA LEU A 95 4.84 -26.56 4.00
C LEU A 95 5.62 -25.92 5.14
N PHE A 96 4.96 -25.08 5.94
CA PHE A 96 5.55 -24.48 7.12
C PHE A 96 5.92 -25.53 8.18
N ASP A 97 5.06 -26.53 8.43
CA ASP A 97 5.36 -27.65 9.34
C ASP A 97 6.59 -28.45 8.88
N ASN A 98 6.63 -28.80 7.59
CA ASN A 98 7.78 -29.49 7.00
C ASN A 98 9.06 -28.67 7.11
N PHE A 99 8.99 -27.36 6.89
CA PHE A 99 10.12 -26.45 7.09
C PHE A 99 10.63 -26.48 8.54
N LEU A 100 9.74 -26.42 9.53
CA LEU A 100 10.16 -26.49 10.94
C LEU A 100 10.88 -27.82 11.24
N ILE A 101 10.39 -28.94 10.69
CA ILE A 101 11.02 -30.26 10.84
C ILE A 101 12.37 -30.31 10.13
N SER A 102 12.44 -29.91 8.85
CA SER A 102 13.68 -29.98 8.05
C SER A 102 14.77 -29.04 8.56
N SER A 103 14.36 -27.90 9.13
CA SER A 103 15.26 -26.91 9.73
C SER A 103 15.61 -27.25 11.19
N ASN A 104 15.15 -28.39 11.71
CA ASN A 104 15.37 -28.85 13.09
C ASN A 104 14.97 -27.80 14.15
N VAL A 105 13.89 -27.05 13.89
CA VAL A 105 13.39 -26.02 14.81
C VAL A 105 12.70 -26.71 15.99
N VAL A 106 13.33 -26.68 17.15
CA VAL A 106 12.78 -27.22 18.40
C VAL A 106 12.26 -26.07 19.25
N PHE A 107 11.02 -26.16 19.72
CA PHE A 107 10.41 -25.13 20.56
C PHE A 107 9.48 -25.72 21.63
N SER A 108 9.29 -24.98 22.71
CA SER A 108 8.35 -25.28 23.79
C SER A 108 7.83 -23.99 24.42
N PRO A 109 6.80 -24.02 25.28
CA PRO A 109 6.34 -22.82 25.97
C PRO A 109 7.43 -22.11 26.80
N ALA A 110 8.42 -22.85 27.31
CA ALA A 110 9.54 -22.29 28.09
C ALA A 110 10.74 -21.88 27.22
N GLN A 111 10.80 -22.35 25.98
CA GLN A 111 11.87 -22.09 25.01
C GLN A 111 11.23 -21.89 23.63
N PRO A 112 10.64 -20.71 23.35
CA PRO A 112 10.07 -20.40 22.04
C PRO A 112 11.16 -20.39 20.96
N ALA A 113 10.79 -20.64 19.69
CA ALA A 113 11.67 -20.40 18.55
C ALA A 113 11.40 -19.02 17.94
N LEU A 114 12.47 -18.31 17.60
CA LEU A 114 12.42 -17.07 16.83
C LEU A 114 12.53 -17.39 15.34
N LEU A 115 11.51 -17.02 14.57
CA LEU A 115 11.49 -17.12 13.11
C LEU A 115 11.59 -15.73 12.50
N GLU A 116 12.57 -15.52 11.62
CA GLU A 116 12.74 -14.27 10.88
C GLU A 116 12.19 -14.44 9.47
N ILE A 117 11.12 -13.72 9.14
CA ILE A 117 10.46 -13.82 7.84
C ILE A 117 11.11 -12.83 6.87
N HIS A 118 11.86 -13.36 5.90
CA HIS A 118 12.46 -12.60 4.81
C HIS A 118 11.54 -12.57 3.58
N ASP A 119 11.84 -11.69 2.62
CA ASP A 119 11.11 -11.55 1.35
C ASP A 119 9.61 -11.27 1.53
N ALA A 120 9.29 -10.18 2.24
CA ALA A 120 7.92 -9.77 2.57
C ALA A 120 7.09 -9.26 1.37
N PHE A 121 7.48 -9.53 0.11
CA PHE A 121 6.55 -9.58 -1.01
C PHE A 121 5.70 -10.85 -0.88
N LEU A 122 4.96 -10.89 0.23
CA LEU A 122 4.06 -11.94 0.59
C LEU A 122 2.80 -11.71 -0.25
N GLU A 123 2.91 -12.08 -1.52
CA GLU A 123 1.82 -12.10 -2.48
C GLU A 123 0.88 -13.25 -2.10
N TRP A 124 0.21 -13.06 -0.97
CA TRP A 124 -0.77 -13.98 -0.44
C TRP A 124 -1.98 -14.00 -1.38
N PRO A 125 -2.45 -15.18 -1.81
CA PRO A 125 -3.63 -15.27 -2.66
C PRO A 125 -4.88 -14.97 -1.82
N ILE A 126 -5.17 -13.68 -1.63
CA ILE A 126 -6.26 -13.19 -0.76
C ILE A 126 -7.61 -13.82 -1.14
N GLN A 127 -7.80 -14.28 -2.38
CA GLN A 127 -9.04 -14.96 -2.80
C GLN A 127 -9.27 -16.30 -2.09
N ALA A 128 -8.23 -16.88 -1.48
CA ALA A 128 -8.32 -18.11 -0.68
C ALA A 128 -8.84 -17.86 0.74
N ASP A 129 -8.93 -16.60 1.17
CA ASP A 129 -9.48 -16.22 2.47
C ASP A 129 -11.02 -16.10 2.45
N THR A 130 -11.60 -15.96 3.65
CA THR A 130 -13.05 -15.74 3.77
C THR A 130 -13.50 -14.45 3.05
N PRO A 131 -14.74 -14.39 2.52
CA PRO A 131 -15.27 -13.19 1.88
C PRO A 131 -15.14 -11.92 2.74
N ALA A 132 -15.27 -12.06 4.06
CA ALA A 132 -15.11 -10.95 5.01
C ALA A 132 -13.66 -10.42 5.03
N ILE A 133 -12.65 -11.30 5.02
CA ILE A 133 -11.25 -10.91 4.95
C ILE A 133 -10.94 -10.31 3.58
N VAL A 134 -11.36 -10.93 2.48
CA VAL A 134 -11.21 -10.38 1.12
C VAL A 134 -11.77 -8.95 1.05
N ALA A 135 -12.98 -8.74 1.58
CA ALA A 135 -13.67 -7.46 1.57
C ALA A 135 -13.11 -6.44 2.57
N THR A 136 -12.15 -6.81 3.42
CA THR A 136 -11.58 -5.90 4.44
C THR A 136 -10.06 -5.86 4.46
N PHE A 137 -9.37 -6.70 3.66
CA PHE A 137 -7.91 -6.84 3.64
C PHE A 137 -7.22 -5.50 3.44
N GLY A 138 -7.69 -4.72 2.46
CA GLY A 138 -7.18 -3.37 2.22
C GLY A 138 -7.34 -2.40 3.42
N ARG A 139 -8.22 -2.67 4.37
CA ARG A 139 -8.47 -1.82 5.54
C ARG A 139 -7.65 -2.22 6.78
N MET A 140 -6.91 -3.33 6.73
CA MET A 140 -6.09 -3.80 7.86
C MET A 140 -5.00 -2.81 8.24
N TYR A 141 -4.51 -2.03 7.27
CA TYR A 141 -3.46 -1.04 7.46
C TYR A 141 -3.98 0.39 7.37
N GLN A 142 -3.44 1.23 8.25
CA GLN A 142 -3.76 2.65 8.34
C GLN A 142 -2.48 3.47 8.31
N ALA A 143 -2.46 4.51 7.46
CA ALA A 143 -1.37 5.47 7.42
C ALA A 143 -1.28 6.28 8.74
N PRO A 144 -0.07 6.71 9.14
CA PRO A 144 0.16 7.57 10.30
C PRO A 144 -0.71 8.83 10.28
N SER A 145 -1.08 9.31 11.47
CA SER A 145 -1.93 10.51 11.61
C SER A 145 -1.42 11.73 10.82
N PRO A 146 -0.12 12.11 10.86
CA PRO A 146 0.37 13.27 10.10
C PRO A 146 0.12 13.15 8.59
N ILE A 147 0.29 11.94 8.04
CA ILE A 147 0.09 11.67 6.62
C ILE A 147 -1.40 11.75 6.26
N ARG A 148 -2.27 11.19 7.09
CA ARG A 148 -3.73 11.32 6.92
C ARG A 148 -4.20 12.77 7.02
N GLN A 149 -3.59 13.59 7.87
CA GLN A 149 -3.92 15.02 7.97
C GLN A 149 -3.59 15.76 6.69
N ILE A 150 -2.43 15.49 6.07
CA ILE A 150 -2.07 16.10 4.78
C ILE A 150 -3.00 15.59 3.67
N ALA A 151 -3.30 14.29 3.62
CA ALA A 151 -4.28 13.75 2.66
C ALA A 151 -5.67 14.40 2.80
N VAL A 152 -6.16 14.65 4.02
CA VAL A 152 -7.41 15.38 4.24
C VAL A 152 -7.32 16.80 3.71
N LYS A 153 -6.19 17.49 3.87
CA LYS A 153 -5.97 18.83 3.29
C LYS A 153 -6.00 18.78 1.77
N VAL A 154 -5.33 17.82 1.13
CA VAL A 154 -5.37 17.61 -0.32
C VAL A 154 -6.80 17.39 -0.79
N LEU A 155 -7.54 16.46 -0.17
CA LEU A 155 -8.94 16.17 -0.51
C LEU A 155 -9.85 17.39 -0.30
N THR A 156 -9.61 18.17 0.76
CA THR A 156 -10.37 19.39 1.04
C THR A 156 -10.14 20.44 -0.04
N GLN A 157 -8.88 20.66 -0.45
CA GLN A 157 -8.55 21.59 -1.52
C GLN A 157 -9.09 21.12 -2.86
N LEU A 158 -8.98 19.82 -3.18
CA LEU A 158 -9.57 19.24 -4.38
C LEU A 158 -11.09 19.45 -4.41
N LYS A 159 -11.75 19.25 -3.27
CA LYS A 159 -13.19 19.46 -3.09
C LYS A 159 -13.58 20.92 -3.34
N THR A 160 -12.89 21.87 -2.71
CA THR A 160 -13.29 23.29 -2.75
C THR A 160 -12.91 23.96 -4.05
N GLN A 161 -11.70 23.73 -4.57
CA GLN A 161 -11.20 24.39 -5.79
C GLN A 161 -11.98 23.95 -7.04
N HIS A 162 -12.52 22.73 -7.05
CA HIS A 162 -13.23 22.16 -8.19
C HIS A 162 -14.71 21.87 -7.93
N SER A 163 -15.26 22.35 -6.81
CA SER A 163 -16.69 22.16 -6.44
C SER A 163 -17.16 20.70 -6.49
N LEU A 164 -16.30 19.77 -6.04
CA LEU A 164 -16.58 18.34 -6.06
C LEU A 164 -17.32 17.90 -4.79
N ASN A 165 -18.03 16.78 -4.89
CA ASN A 165 -18.60 16.09 -3.74
C ASN A 165 -17.65 14.96 -3.30
N ILE A 166 -16.72 15.29 -2.41
CA ILE A 166 -15.77 14.33 -1.82
C ILE A 166 -16.17 14.05 -0.38
N SER A 167 -16.27 12.77 -0.02
CA SER A 167 -16.42 12.31 1.37
C SER A 167 -15.06 12.29 2.07
N LEU A 168 -14.89 13.12 3.09
CA LEU A 168 -13.70 13.11 3.93
C LEU A 168 -13.72 11.95 4.95
N SER A 169 -14.91 11.44 5.28
CA SER A 169 -15.06 10.21 6.06
C SER A 169 -14.88 8.96 5.19
N ARG A 170 -14.51 7.84 5.82
CA ARG A 170 -14.39 6.53 5.17
C ARG A 170 -15.80 6.03 4.82
N GLY A 171 -16.19 5.95 3.54
CA GLY A 171 -17.38 5.20 3.14
C GLY A 171 -18.04 5.61 1.82
N ALA A 172 -18.25 6.90 1.57
CA ALA A 172 -18.97 7.32 0.37
C ALA A 172 -18.01 7.67 -0.79
N ILE A 173 -18.00 6.83 -1.82
CA ILE A 173 -17.50 7.20 -3.14
C ILE A 173 -18.68 7.68 -3.99
N PHE A 174 -18.54 8.88 -4.53
CA PHE A 174 -19.47 9.47 -5.50
C PHE A 174 -18.93 9.17 -6.90
N SER A 175 -19.65 8.34 -7.66
CA SER A 175 -19.27 7.90 -9.02
C SER A 175 -19.79 8.81 -10.14
N ASP A 176 -20.65 9.77 -9.81
CA ASP A 176 -21.14 10.78 -10.76
C ASP A 176 -19.97 11.70 -11.15
N SER A 177 -19.63 11.69 -12.44
CA SER A 177 -18.50 12.44 -12.99
C SER A 177 -18.67 13.96 -12.98
N SER A 178 -19.90 14.46 -12.80
CA SER A 178 -20.18 15.90 -12.68
C SER A 178 -19.80 16.48 -11.31
N VAL A 179 -19.74 15.64 -10.27
CA VAL A 179 -19.45 16.03 -8.89
C VAL A 179 -18.31 15.21 -8.29
N SER A 180 -17.50 14.56 -9.13
CA SER A 180 -16.38 13.72 -8.70
C SER A 180 -15.18 13.89 -9.63
N TYR A 181 -14.11 13.16 -9.36
CA TYR A 181 -12.89 13.19 -10.14
C TYR A 181 -12.48 11.78 -10.56
N PHE A 182 -11.84 11.73 -11.72
CA PHE A 182 -11.09 10.56 -12.15
C PHE A 182 -9.71 10.63 -11.51
N ALA A 183 -9.18 9.51 -11.03
CA ALA A 183 -7.81 9.45 -10.55
C ALA A 183 -7.04 8.36 -11.27
N CYS A 184 -5.76 8.63 -11.56
CA CYS A 184 -4.90 7.62 -12.14
C CYS A 184 -3.50 7.59 -11.53
N HIS A 185 -2.93 6.39 -11.57
CA HIS A 185 -1.53 6.16 -11.26
C HIS A 185 -0.74 5.92 -12.56
N LEU A 186 0.08 6.90 -12.91
CA LEU A 186 0.99 6.87 -14.04
C LEU A 186 2.33 6.32 -13.54
N ARG A 187 2.65 5.09 -13.93
CA ARG A 187 3.88 4.37 -13.52
C ARG A 187 4.89 4.43 -14.66
N THR A 188 5.66 5.52 -14.72
CA THR A 188 6.61 5.81 -15.80
C THR A 188 7.98 6.23 -15.30
N GLU A 189 8.26 6.07 -14.00
CA GLU A 189 9.54 6.40 -13.40
C GLU A 189 10.68 5.57 -14.00
N GLY A 190 11.93 6.04 -13.90
CA GLY A 190 13.08 5.38 -14.54
C GLY A 190 13.35 3.94 -14.08
N ASP A 191 12.80 3.51 -12.94
CA ASP A 191 12.86 2.13 -12.44
C ASP A 191 11.67 1.26 -12.91
N ALA A 192 10.75 1.83 -13.69
CA ALA A 192 9.62 1.11 -14.23
C ALA A 192 10.11 0.03 -15.24
N MET A 193 9.83 -1.22 -14.90
CA MET A 193 10.01 -2.38 -15.76
C MET A 193 9.12 -2.33 -17.01
N GLY A 194 9.57 -2.97 -18.10
CA GLY A 194 8.86 -2.92 -19.40
C GLY A 194 7.43 -3.47 -19.38
N ASN A 195 7.08 -4.34 -18.42
CA ASN A 195 5.72 -4.86 -18.26
C ASN A 195 4.71 -3.83 -17.71
N PHE A 196 5.14 -2.63 -17.31
CA PHE A 196 4.21 -1.58 -16.90
C PHE A 196 3.52 -0.87 -18.07
N GLY A 197 4.03 -1.04 -19.29
CA GLY A 197 3.55 -0.34 -20.49
C GLY A 197 4.13 1.07 -20.62
N SER A 198 4.15 1.59 -21.86
CA SER A 198 4.68 2.91 -22.15
C SER A 198 3.80 4.04 -21.61
N TYR A 199 4.36 5.24 -21.51
CA TYR A 199 3.59 6.45 -21.24
C TYR A 199 2.38 6.56 -22.19
N ASP A 200 2.60 6.44 -23.50
CA ASP A 200 1.53 6.67 -24.49
C ASP A 200 0.36 5.69 -24.29
N LEU A 201 0.66 4.44 -23.94
CA LEU A 201 -0.37 3.45 -23.62
C LEU A 201 -1.13 3.81 -22.34
N GLN A 202 -0.41 4.13 -21.26
CA GLN A 202 -1.01 4.46 -19.97
C GLN A 202 -1.84 5.76 -20.06
N ALA A 203 -1.22 6.86 -20.48
CA ALA A 203 -1.84 8.17 -20.60
C ALA A 203 -3.00 8.16 -21.59
N GLY A 204 -2.82 7.60 -22.79
CA GLY A 204 -3.87 7.51 -23.80
C GLY A 204 -5.10 6.75 -23.28
N THR A 205 -4.87 5.62 -22.59
CA THR A 205 -5.95 4.83 -21.97
C THR A 205 -6.66 5.63 -20.86
N TYR A 206 -5.92 6.27 -19.96
CA TYR A 206 -6.51 7.04 -18.86
C TYR A 206 -7.34 8.22 -19.34
N LEU A 207 -6.84 8.96 -20.33
CA LEU A 207 -7.54 10.09 -20.93
C LEU A 207 -8.80 9.64 -21.67
N GLN A 208 -8.72 8.55 -22.44
CA GLN A 208 -9.89 7.97 -23.11
C GLN A 208 -10.98 7.58 -22.10
N ILE A 209 -10.62 6.90 -21.00
CA ILE A 209 -11.57 6.50 -19.96
C ILE A 209 -12.20 7.74 -19.31
N ALA A 210 -11.38 8.71 -18.90
CA ALA A 210 -11.85 9.92 -18.22
C ALA A 210 -12.82 10.72 -19.11
N SER A 211 -12.45 10.93 -20.38
CA SER A 211 -13.25 11.65 -21.37
C SER A 211 -14.57 10.92 -21.67
N THR A 212 -14.51 9.61 -21.94
CA THR A 212 -15.70 8.79 -22.23
C THR A 212 -16.69 8.78 -21.06
N ARG A 213 -16.19 8.82 -19.82
CA ARG A 213 -17.02 8.87 -18.60
C ARG A 213 -17.44 10.29 -18.20
N GLY A 214 -17.01 11.32 -18.94
CA GLY A 214 -17.41 12.71 -18.73
C GLY A 214 -16.70 13.41 -17.56
N TYR A 215 -15.61 12.86 -17.03
CA TYR A 215 -14.86 13.52 -15.96
C TYR A 215 -14.17 14.78 -16.46
N LYS A 216 -14.29 15.87 -15.71
CA LYS A 216 -13.61 17.15 -16.01
C LYS A 216 -12.36 17.39 -15.19
N ILE A 217 -12.23 16.71 -14.06
CA ILE A 217 -11.08 16.80 -13.16
C ILE A 217 -10.39 15.44 -13.08
N MET A 218 -9.07 15.45 -13.26
CA MET A 218 -8.20 14.29 -13.17
C MET A 218 -7.13 14.51 -12.08
N TYR A 219 -7.08 13.65 -11.08
CA TYR A 219 -5.98 13.60 -10.11
C TYR A 219 -4.92 12.60 -10.57
N VAL A 220 -3.71 13.06 -10.86
CA VAL A 220 -2.62 12.19 -11.35
C VAL A 220 -1.60 11.97 -10.24
N THR A 221 -1.21 10.70 -10.05
CA THR A 221 -0.11 10.30 -9.17
C THR A 221 0.99 9.68 -10.02
N SER A 222 2.21 10.17 -9.87
CA SER A 222 3.42 9.66 -10.53
C SER A 222 4.65 10.14 -9.76
N GLY A 223 5.71 9.36 -9.77
CA GLY A 223 7.05 9.82 -9.41
C GLY A 223 7.78 10.58 -10.53
N ASP A 224 7.25 10.57 -11.75
CA ASP A 224 7.82 11.28 -12.90
C ASP A 224 7.06 12.59 -13.17
N ILE A 225 7.67 13.71 -12.79
CA ILE A 225 7.09 15.05 -12.95
C ILE A 225 7.01 15.45 -14.43
N GLY A 226 7.96 15.02 -15.26
CA GLY A 226 7.98 15.36 -16.69
C GLY A 226 6.77 14.75 -17.41
N GLU A 227 6.51 13.48 -17.15
CA GLU A 227 5.34 12.79 -17.73
C GLU A 227 4.01 13.28 -17.14
N VAL A 228 3.99 13.78 -15.89
CA VAL A 228 2.81 14.46 -15.31
C VAL A 228 2.48 15.74 -16.09
N GLU A 229 3.47 16.56 -16.42
CA GLU A 229 3.23 17.77 -17.19
C GLU A 229 2.84 17.45 -18.65
N ARG A 230 3.38 16.36 -19.20
CA ARG A 230 2.98 15.86 -20.52
C ARG A 230 1.50 15.44 -20.55
N ILE A 231 1.02 14.65 -19.58
CA ILE A 231 -0.39 14.24 -19.54
C ILE A 231 -1.30 15.42 -19.21
N ARG A 232 -0.85 16.38 -18.39
CA ARG A 232 -1.58 17.63 -18.12
C ARG A 232 -1.84 18.41 -19.41
N ALA A 233 -0.82 18.60 -20.24
CA ALA A 233 -0.95 19.32 -21.51
C ALA A 233 -1.90 18.61 -22.49
N GLN A 234 -1.78 17.29 -22.62
CA GLN A 234 -2.66 16.47 -23.47
C GLN A 234 -4.11 16.49 -22.98
N ALA A 235 -4.32 16.28 -21.67
CA ALA A 235 -5.65 16.28 -21.06
C ALA A 235 -6.43 17.57 -21.33
N LEU A 236 -5.74 18.72 -21.18
CA LEU A 236 -6.35 20.02 -21.39
C LEU A 236 -6.65 20.27 -22.87
N THR A 237 -5.68 20.00 -23.74
CA THR A 237 -5.77 20.31 -25.19
C THR A 237 -6.77 19.41 -25.90
N ASP A 238 -6.71 18.10 -25.63
CA ASP A 238 -7.44 17.11 -26.43
C ASP A 238 -8.82 16.79 -25.85
N HIS A 239 -9.02 17.04 -24.56
CA HIS A 239 -10.22 16.60 -23.84
C HIS A 239 -10.85 17.68 -22.93
N GLY A 240 -10.21 18.84 -22.76
CA GLY A 240 -10.69 19.87 -21.82
C GLY A 240 -10.74 19.38 -20.37
N ILE A 241 -9.85 18.44 -20.00
CA ILE A 241 -9.75 17.88 -18.66
C ILE A 241 -8.67 18.63 -17.88
N THR A 242 -9.02 19.10 -16.68
CA THR A 242 -8.06 19.72 -15.77
C THR A 242 -7.36 18.64 -14.96
N VAL A 243 -6.06 18.50 -15.17
CA VAL A 243 -5.19 17.64 -14.35
C VAL A 243 -4.69 18.40 -13.13
N VAL A 244 -4.70 17.75 -11.97
CA VAL A 244 -4.16 18.27 -10.71
C VAL A 244 -3.39 17.19 -9.94
N THR A 245 -2.48 17.64 -9.09
CA THR A 245 -1.70 16.81 -8.16
C THR A 245 -1.77 17.39 -6.75
N LYS A 246 -1.29 16.64 -5.74
CA LYS A 246 -1.11 17.16 -4.37
C LYS A 246 -0.29 18.45 -4.31
N TYR A 247 0.67 18.63 -5.21
CA TYR A 247 1.52 19.83 -5.25
C TYR A 247 0.77 21.07 -5.74
N ASP A 248 -0.20 20.90 -6.64
CA ASP A 248 -1.05 21.99 -7.13
C ASP A 248 -2.02 22.45 -6.04
N LEU A 249 -2.58 21.47 -5.31
CA LEU A 249 -3.67 21.66 -4.36
C LEU A 249 -3.22 22.29 -3.03
N LEU A 250 -2.06 21.87 -2.50
CA LEU A 250 -1.52 22.42 -1.24
C LEU A 250 -0.74 23.71 -1.50
N LYS A 251 -0.73 24.63 -0.52
CA LYS A 251 -0.02 25.93 -0.58
C LYS A 251 0.64 26.24 0.77
N GLY A 252 1.60 27.17 0.77
CA GLY A 252 2.25 27.65 2.00
C GLY A 252 2.80 26.50 2.86
N GLU A 253 2.56 26.57 4.17
CA GLU A 253 3.02 25.58 5.15
C GLU A 253 2.59 24.15 4.81
N ASP A 254 1.41 23.95 4.22
CA ASP A 254 0.93 22.61 3.87
C ASP A 254 1.75 21.99 2.73
N ARG A 255 2.18 22.81 1.77
CA ARG A 255 3.05 22.37 0.67
C ARG A 255 4.46 22.09 1.18
N GLU A 256 4.96 22.90 2.10
CA GLU A 256 6.25 22.65 2.74
C GLU A 256 6.22 21.38 3.59
N ALA A 257 5.17 21.15 4.37
CA ALA A 257 4.98 19.91 5.11
C ALA A 257 4.96 18.68 4.19
N LEU A 258 4.30 18.76 3.03
CA LEU A 258 4.34 17.70 2.01
C LEU A 258 5.77 17.44 1.51
N ARG A 259 6.55 18.49 1.24
CA ARG A 259 7.93 18.38 0.71
C ARG A 259 8.92 17.77 1.71
N GLN A 260 8.65 17.87 3.01
CA GLN A 260 9.48 17.25 4.06
C GLN A 260 9.25 15.75 4.21
N LEU A 261 8.22 15.19 3.57
CA LEU A 261 7.95 13.75 3.62
C LEU A 261 8.83 12.98 2.63
N SER A 262 9.19 11.76 3.02
CA SER A 262 9.87 10.83 2.11
C SER A 262 8.99 10.47 0.90
N TRP A 263 9.61 9.96 -0.16
CA TRP A 263 8.90 9.55 -1.38
C TRP A 263 7.74 8.58 -1.07
N ASP A 264 7.98 7.55 -0.24
CA ASP A 264 6.95 6.58 0.16
C ASP A 264 5.83 7.22 0.99
N GLN A 265 6.17 8.13 1.91
CA GLN A 265 5.17 8.83 2.71
C GLN A 265 4.28 9.73 1.84
N GLN A 266 4.85 10.34 0.80
CA GLN A 266 4.08 11.09 -0.18
C GLN A 266 3.20 10.19 -1.06
N ALA A 267 3.64 8.97 -1.37
CA ALA A 267 2.83 7.98 -2.08
C ALA A 267 1.63 7.52 -1.22
N MET A 268 1.77 7.46 0.11
CA MET A 268 0.64 7.17 1.00
C MET A 268 -0.42 8.29 1.02
N ILE A 269 -0.01 9.55 0.87
CA ILE A 269 -0.95 10.66 0.66
C ILE A 269 -1.75 10.42 -0.61
N ASP A 270 -1.05 10.11 -1.71
CA ASP A 270 -1.67 9.80 -2.99
C ASP A 270 -2.65 8.65 -2.86
N LEU A 271 -2.27 7.55 -2.19
CA LEU A 271 -3.14 6.42 -1.94
C LEU A 271 -4.46 6.85 -1.28
N GLU A 272 -4.42 7.62 -0.18
CA GLU A 272 -5.64 8.12 0.48
C GLU A 272 -6.52 8.97 -0.44
N VAL A 273 -5.92 9.76 -1.35
CA VAL A 273 -6.65 10.52 -2.36
C VAL A 273 -7.26 9.59 -3.42
N LEU A 274 -6.51 8.61 -3.92
CA LEU A 274 -7.02 7.62 -4.89
C LEU A 274 -8.21 6.84 -4.33
N LEU A 275 -8.24 6.56 -3.02
CA LEU A 275 -9.36 5.86 -2.38
C LEU A 275 -10.69 6.64 -2.38
N ARG A 276 -10.70 7.94 -2.70
CA ARG A 276 -11.92 8.77 -2.73
C ARG A 276 -12.39 9.15 -4.14
N ALA A 277 -11.63 8.80 -5.17
CA ALA A 277 -11.98 9.09 -6.55
C ALA A 277 -13.27 8.38 -6.98
N GLY A 278 -14.07 9.03 -7.83
CA GLY A 278 -15.26 8.41 -8.44
C GLY A 278 -14.90 7.25 -9.35
N TYR A 279 -13.74 7.35 -10.00
CA TYR A 279 -13.14 6.28 -10.79
C TYR A 279 -11.62 6.27 -10.61
N PHE A 280 -11.02 5.10 -10.64
CA PHE A 280 -9.57 4.92 -10.54
C PHE A 280 -9.07 4.02 -11.67
N ALA A 281 -7.94 4.39 -12.27
CA ALA A 281 -7.20 3.55 -13.22
C ALA A 281 -5.71 3.50 -12.86
N GLY A 282 -5.08 2.36 -13.06
CA GLY A 282 -3.67 2.16 -12.81
C GLY A 282 -3.18 0.89 -13.49
N VAL A 283 -1.87 0.72 -13.55
CA VAL A 283 -1.24 -0.47 -14.15
C VAL A 283 -1.33 -1.67 -13.21
N ALA A 284 -1.86 -2.80 -13.68
CA ALA A 284 -2.08 -4.00 -12.86
C ALA A 284 -0.78 -4.58 -12.27
N ALA A 285 0.32 -4.54 -13.02
CA ALA A 285 1.63 -5.01 -12.55
C ALA A 285 2.19 -4.17 -11.39
N SER A 286 1.68 -2.95 -11.16
CA SER A 286 2.16 -2.08 -10.08
C SER A 286 1.50 -2.45 -8.76
N SER A 287 2.30 -2.86 -7.78
CA SER A 287 1.84 -3.13 -6.41
C SER A 287 1.10 -1.94 -5.78
N PHE A 288 1.49 -0.70 -6.10
CA PHE A 288 0.79 0.51 -5.66
C PHE A 288 -0.62 0.60 -6.24
N SER A 289 -0.77 0.44 -7.56
CA SER A 289 -2.08 0.42 -8.23
C SER A 289 -2.96 -0.72 -7.71
N TYR A 290 -2.37 -1.91 -7.55
CA TYR A 290 -3.07 -3.08 -7.04
C TYR A 290 -3.59 -2.85 -5.62
N ASN A 291 -2.76 -2.29 -4.73
CA ASN A 291 -3.17 -1.92 -3.37
C ASN A 291 -4.30 -0.88 -3.36
N ALA A 292 -4.25 0.14 -4.24
CA ALA A 292 -5.33 1.10 -4.39
C ALA A 292 -6.63 0.42 -4.85
N ALA A 293 -6.56 -0.49 -5.83
CA ALA A 293 -7.71 -1.23 -6.34
C ALA A 293 -8.34 -2.14 -5.26
N VAL A 294 -7.53 -2.95 -4.56
CA VAL A 294 -8.00 -3.83 -3.47
C VAL A 294 -8.66 -3.02 -2.36
N LYS A 295 -8.03 -1.92 -1.93
CA LYS A 295 -8.60 -1.02 -0.92
C LYS A 295 -9.92 -0.40 -1.38
N ARG A 296 -10.05 -0.01 -2.64
CA ARG A 296 -11.27 0.57 -3.20
C ARG A 296 -12.40 -0.44 -3.33
N HIS A 297 -12.11 -1.69 -3.71
CA HIS A 297 -13.12 -2.76 -3.81
C HIS A 297 -13.90 -2.89 -2.49
N THR A 298 -13.20 -2.81 -1.35
CA THR A 298 -13.83 -2.82 -0.04
C THR A 298 -14.83 -1.68 0.17
N ILE A 299 -14.57 -0.48 -0.37
CA ILE A 299 -15.41 0.71 -0.16
C ILE A 299 -16.70 0.63 -0.98
N PHE A 300 -16.66 -0.01 -2.15
CA PHE A 300 -17.84 -0.24 -2.98
C PHE A 300 -18.79 -1.30 -2.39
N MET A 301 -18.25 -2.33 -1.71
CA MET A 301 -19.06 -3.39 -1.10
C MET A 301 -19.77 -2.97 0.19
N SER A 302 -19.34 -1.92 0.88
CA SER A 302 -20.03 -1.42 2.09
C SER A 302 -21.28 -0.57 1.80
N LYS A 303 -21.88 -0.73 0.60
CA LYS A 303 -23.13 -0.07 0.18
C LYS A 303 -24.35 -1.00 0.17
N ASP A 304 -24.16 -2.28 0.52
CA ASP A 304 -25.23 -3.26 0.75
C ASP A 304 -25.29 -3.65 2.23
#